data_AF-A0A8S3GVW4-F1
#
_entry.id   AF-A0A8S3GVW4-F1
#
_cell.length_a   1.000
_cell.length_b   1.000
_cell.length_c   1.000
_cell.angle_alpha   90.00
_cell.angle_beta   90.00
_cell.angle_gamma   90.00
#
_symmetry.space_group_name_H-M   'P 1'
#
loop_
_entity.id
_entity.type
_entity.pdbx_description
1 polymer ?
#
loop_
_entity_poly.entity_id
_entity_poly.type
_entity_poly.pdbx_seq_one_letter_code
_entity_poly.pdbx_strand_id
1 'polypeptide(L)'
;NTIITALGQITTITDIDSLGNLGDLSEWYIIFKTKTAREDVLKTPELKIGDQIILISELYKHVKIVRLLNLPTSVPDEDIRTIASNWGGIVLSVDAERLPRPFETIKSFVRRVRIRFSSRQDEDKVPISLRFGGFNVSVQLEGRQKVCYRCKQAGHIKGECTVLKCQRCYEIGHDDPNCQQKRSYATAVVSTPLDLCYAAPLLNQ
;
A
#
# COMPACT_ATOMS: atom_id res chain seq x y z
N ASN A 1 -7.10 24.26 -26.81
CA ASN A 1 -8.33 24.38 -27.61
C ASN A 1 -8.91 23.03 -28.03
N THR A 2 -8.11 22.12 -28.60
CA THR A 2 -8.59 20.83 -29.15
C THR A 2 -9.25 19.88 -28.13
N ILE A 3 -8.73 19.80 -26.90
CA ILE A 3 -9.32 18.98 -25.82
C ILE A 3 -10.71 19.48 -25.40
N ILE A 4 -10.88 20.79 -25.25
CA ILE A 4 -12.18 21.39 -24.89
C ILE A 4 -13.21 21.14 -25.99
N THR A 5 -12.81 21.26 -27.27
CA THR A 5 -13.69 20.95 -28.40
C THR A 5 -14.13 19.49 -28.41
N ALA A 6 -13.21 18.56 -28.16
CA ALA A 6 -13.53 17.14 -28.09
C ALA A 6 -14.43 16.80 -26.88
N LEU A 7 -14.17 17.39 -25.71
CA LEU A 7 -15.02 17.25 -24.52
C LEU A 7 -16.42 17.83 -24.73
N GLY A 8 -16.54 18.91 -25.51
CA GLY A 8 -17.80 19.53 -25.89
C GLY A 8 -18.74 18.62 -26.69
N GLN A 9 -18.23 17.49 -27.21
CA GLN A 9 -19.05 16.46 -27.87
C GLN A 9 -19.72 15.51 -26.86
N ILE A 10 -19.24 15.47 -25.61
CA ILE A 10 -19.69 14.53 -24.58
C ILE A 10 -20.46 15.26 -23.48
N THR A 11 -20.03 16.46 -23.11
CA THR A 11 -20.63 17.25 -22.03
C THR A 11 -20.65 18.73 -22.37
N THR A 12 -21.45 19.52 -21.65
CA THR A 12 -21.45 20.97 -21.85
C THR A 12 -20.19 21.58 -21.25
N ILE A 13 -19.54 22.49 -21.99
CA ILE A 13 -18.32 23.17 -21.52
C ILE A 13 -18.60 23.92 -20.20
N THR A 14 -19.83 24.38 -20.00
CA THR A 14 -20.28 25.04 -18.77
C THR A 14 -20.22 24.15 -17.53
N ASP A 15 -20.22 22.84 -17.68
CA ASP A 15 -20.10 21.88 -16.58
C ASP A 15 -18.66 21.63 -16.13
N ILE A 16 -17.67 22.09 -16.89
CA ILE A 16 -16.25 21.99 -16.55
C ILE A 16 -15.90 23.14 -15.61
N ASP A 17 -15.34 22.80 -14.44
CA ASP A 17 -14.83 23.77 -13.46
C ASP A 17 -13.40 24.18 -13.80
N SER A 18 -12.51 23.19 -13.99
CA SER A 18 -11.13 23.41 -14.38
C SER A 18 -10.57 22.26 -15.22
N LEU A 19 -9.60 22.59 -16.07
CA LEU A 19 -8.91 21.66 -16.96
C LEU A 19 -7.42 22.04 -16.95
N GLY A 20 -6.54 21.08 -16.74
CA GLY A 20 -5.11 21.34 -16.75
C GLY A 20 -4.25 20.10 -16.85
N ASN A 21 -3.00 20.28 -17.26
CA ASN A 21 -1.98 19.26 -17.14
C ASN A 21 -1.33 19.37 -15.75
N LEU A 22 -1.18 18.23 -15.06
CA LEU A 22 -0.60 18.16 -13.72
C LEU A 22 0.61 17.21 -13.72
N GLY A 23 1.66 17.53 -14.50
CA GLY A 23 2.92 16.78 -14.53
C GLY A 23 3.53 16.67 -15.92
N ASP A 24 4.03 15.47 -16.24
CA ASP A 24 4.58 15.15 -17.55
C ASP A 24 3.47 15.35 -18.60
N LEU A 25 3.79 16.03 -19.70
CA LEU A 25 2.84 16.65 -20.64
C LEU A 25 1.73 15.72 -21.23
N SER A 26 1.78 14.42 -20.97
CA SER A 26 0.83 13.39 -21.43
C SER A 26 -0.46 13.24 -20.61
N GLU A 27 -0.52 13.69 -19.34
CA GLU A 27 -1.72 13.52 -18.51
C GLU A 27 -2.53 14.82 -18.31
N TRP A 28 -3.82 14.78 -18.62
CA TRP A 28 -4.75 15.89 -18.43
C TRP A 28 -5.79 15.57 -17.36
N TYR A 29 -6.11 16.57 -16.55
CA TYR A 29 -6.99 16.49 -15.41
C TYR A 29 -8.18 17.41 -15.63
N ILE A 30 -9.39 16.90 -15.38
CA ILE A 30 -10.64 17.64 -15.53
C ILE A 30 -11.38 17.61 -14.20
N ILE A 31 -11.74 18.79 -13.70
CA ILE A 31 -12.63 18.95 -12.56
C ILE A 31 -13.97 19.42 -13.11
N PHE A 32 -15.04 18.76 -12.69
CA PHE A 32 -16.42 19.10 -13.08
C PHE A 32 -17.13 19.81 -11.94
N LYS A 33 -18.02 20.75 -12.26
CA LYS A 33 -18.86 21.46 -11.29
C LYS A 33 -19.88 20.53 -10.63
N THR A 34 -20.29 19.47 -11.32
CA THR A 34 -21.29 18.52 -10.84
C THR A 34 -20.81 17.07 -10.99
N LYS A 35 -21.31 16.21 -10.09
CA LYS A 35 -21.05 14.77 -10.14
C LYS A 35 -21.63 14.13 -11.41
N THR A 36 -22.81 14.58 -11.84
CA THR A 36 -23.50 14.07 -13.04
C THR A 36 -22.69 14.29 -14.30
N ALA A 37 -22.16 15.52 -14.52
CA ALA A 37 -21.35 15.81 -15.70
C ALA A 37 -20.07 14.96 -15.77
N ARG A 38 -19.43 14.75 -14.62
CA ARG A 38 -18.29 13.82 -14.51
C ARG A 38 -18.70 12.39 -14.89
N GLU A 39 -19.83 11.91 -14.39
CA GLU A 39 -20.32 10.55 -14.67
C GLU A 39 -20.69 10.37 -16.14
N ASP A 40 -21.24 11.39 -16.80
CA ASP A 40 -21.53 11.35 -18.23
C ASP A 40 -20.26 11.24 -19.07
N VAL A 41 -19.21 12.00 -18.72
CA VAL A 41 -17.91 11.89 -19.38
C VAL A 41 -17.27 10.51 -19.16
N LEU A 42 -17.38 9.94 -17.95
CA LEU A 42 -16.84 8.61 -17.64
C LEU A 42 -17.54 7.46 -18.38
N LYS A 43 -18.73 7.67 -18.96
CA LYS A 43 -19.37 6.67 -19.84
C LYS A 43 -18.66 6.53 -21.18
N THR A 44 -17.78 7.48 -21.52
CA THR A 44 -17.00 7.50 -22.75
C THR A 44 -15.53 7.30 -22.40
N PRO A 45 -15.05 6.04 -22.26
CA PRO A 45 -13.70 5.75 -21.78
C PRO A 45 -12.60 6.12 -22.77
N GLU A 46 -12.96 6.40 -24.03
CA GLU A 46 -12.04 6.75 -25.11
C GLU A 46 -12.49 8.04 -25.78
N LEU A 47 -11.61 9.03 -25.83
CA LEU A 47 -11.82 10.31 -26.49
C LEU A 47 -10.87 10.44 -27.67
N LYS A 48 -11.44 10.55 -28.88
CA LYS A 48 -10.64 10.78 -30.09
C LYS A 48 -10.30 12.26 -30.22
N ILE A 49 -9.01 12.58 -30.33
CA ILE A 49 -8.51 13.93 -30.59
C ILE A 49 -7.56 13.87 -31.78
N GLY A 50 -8.02 14.32 -32.95
CA GLY A 50 -7.30 14.10 -34.21
C GLY A 50 -7.15 12.60 -34.48
N ASP A 51 -5.92 12.14 -34.71
CA ASP A 51 -5.58 10.73 -34.93
C ASP A 51 -5.24 9.97 -33.63
N GLN A 52 -5.29 10.64 -32.48
CA GLN A 52 -4.98 10.03 -31.18
C GLN A 52 -6.24 9.60 -30.43
N ILE A 53 -6.16 8.47 -29.74
CA ILE A 53 -7.16 8.01 -28.78
C ILE A 53 -6.63 8.29 -27.38
N ILE A 54 -7.39 9.05 -26.60
CA ILE A 54 -7.07 9.39 -25.21
C ILE A 54 -8.00 8.59 -24.30
N LEU A 55 -7.42 7.94 -23.29
CA LEU A 55 -8.19 7.20 -22.29
C LEU A 55 -8.71 8.15 -21.20
N ILE A 56 -10.01 8.11 -20.95
CA ILE A 56 -10.67 8.83 -19.86
C ILE A 56 -10.88 7.86 -18.70
N SER A 57 -10.45 8.25 -17.51
CA SER A 57 -10.70 7.50 -16.28
C SER A 57 -10.96 8.41 -15.10
N GLU A 58 -11.61 7.86 -14.07
CA GLU A 58 -11.93 8.62 -12.87
C GLU A 58 -10.67 8.82 -12.03
N LEU A 59 -10.36 10.08 -11.72
CA LEU A 59 -9.21 10.43 -10.92
C LEU A 59 -9.32 9.80 -9.53
N TYR A 60 -8.23 9.14 -9.10
CA TYR A 60 -8.13 8.41 -7.84
C TYR A 60 -8.99 7.16 -7.69
N LYS A 61 -9.75 6.75 -8.72
CA LYS A 61 -10.40 5.43 -8.70
C LYS A 61 -9.31 4.36 -8.59
N HIS A 62 -9.50 3.44 -7.65
CA HIS A 62 -8.52 2.40 -7.31
C HIS A 62 -7.15 2.91 -6.80
N VAL A 63 -7.02 4.18 -6.43
CA VAL A 63 -5.83 4.66 -5.74
C VAL A 63 -5.92 4.28 -4.26
N LYS A 64 -4.91 3.55 -3.78
CA LYS A 64 -4.81 3.08 -2.40
C LYS A 64 -3.44 3.37 -1.83
N ILE A 65 -3.39 3.54 -0.51
CA ILE A 65 -2.13 3.60 0.23
C ILE A 65 -1.81 2.20 0.75
N VAL A 66 -0.64 1.70 0.36
CA VAL A 66 -0.01 0.51 0.96
C VAL A 66 1.04 0.98 1.94
N ARG A 67 0.91 0.61 3.22
CA ARG A 67 1.92 0.87 4.26
C ARG A 67 2.79 -0.36 4.43
N LEU A 68 4.11 -0.17 4.29
CA LEU A 68 5.14 -1.16 4.57
C LEU A 68 5.75 -0.84 5.92
N LEU A 69 5.39 -1.61 6.93
CA LEU A 69 5.87 -1.46 8.30
C LEU A 69 7.17 -2.24 8.49
N ASN A 70 7.99 -1.78 9.43
CA ASN A 70 9.30 -2.36 9.78
C ASN A 70 10.31 -2.30 8.63
N LEU A 71 10.24 -1.24 7.82
CA LEU A 71 11.14 -1.03 6.70
C LEU A 71 11.89 0.30 6.89
N PRO A 72 13.18 0.26 7.24
CA PRO A 72 13.97 1.46 7.50
C PRO A 72 14.08 2.39 6.28
N THR A 73 14.38 3.66 6.54
CA THR A 73 14.59 4.68 5.49
C THR A 73 15.89 4.50 4.73
N SER A 74 16.79 3.62 5.19
CA SER A 74 18.02 3.27 4.47
C SER A 74 17.75 2.43 3.22
N VAL A 75 16.57 1.82 3.12
CA VAL A 75 16.16 1.09 1.92
C VAL A 75 15.69 2.08 0.85
N PRO A 76 16.28 2.09 -0.36
CA PRO A 76 15.92 3.03 -1.42
C PRO A 76 14.46 2.94 -1.87
N ASP A 77 13.88 4.09 -2.20
CA ASP A 77 12.52 4.21 -2.73
C ASP A 77 12.35 3.47 -4.06
N GLU A 78 13.39 3.42 -4.89
CA GLU A 78 13.37 2.71 -6.19
C GLU A 78 13.28 1.19 -6.04
N ASP A 79 13.90 0.62 -5.02
CA ASP A 79 13.77 -0.82 -4.75
C ASP A 79 12.33 -1.13 -4.29
N ILE A 80 11.73 -0.24 -3.49
CA ILE A 80 10.34 -0.35 -3.05
C ILE A 80 9.38 -0.20 -4.24
N ARG A 81 9.66 0.73 -5.15
CA ARG A 81 8.89 0.91 -6.39
C ARG A 81 8.97 -0.33 -7.27
N THR A 82 10.13 -0.95 -7.37
CA THR A 82 10.36 -2.18 -8.15
C THR A 82 9.52 -3.33 -7.61
N ILE A 83 9.55 -3.58 -6.30
CA ILE A 83 8.75 -4.67 -5.72
C ILE A 83 7.24 -4.38 -5.79
N ALA A 84 6.81 -3.14 -5.56
CA ALA A 84 5.41 -2.76 -5.56
C ALA A 84 4.76 -2.80 -6.96
N SER A 85 5.54 -2.58 -8.02
CA SER A 85 5.08 -2.68 -9.41
C SER A 85 4.55 -4.09 -9.76
N ASN A 86 4.95 -5.12 -9.01
CA ASN A 86 4.46 -6.49 -9.22
C ASN A 86 3.04 -6.74 -8.67
N TRP A 87 2.42 -5.77 -7.99
CA TRP A 87 1.10 -5.94 -7.37
C TRP A 87 -0.07 -5.54 -8.29
N GLY A 88 0.16 -5.32 -9.58
CA GLY A 88 -0.92 -5.07 -10.56
C GLY A 88 -1.43 -3.63 -10.62
N GLY A 89 -0.61 -2.66 -10.19
CA GLY A 89 -0.93 -1.24 -10.26
C GLY A 89 0.28 -0.37 -10.57
N ILE A 90 0.01 0.89 -10.92
CA ILE A 90 1.03 1.89 -11.18
C ILE A 90 1.40 2.56 -9.85
N VAL A 91 2.68 2.51 -9.49
CA VAL A 91 3.21 3.19 -8.29
C VAL A 91 3.29 4.69 -8.57
N LEU A 92 2.47 5.48 -7.88
CA LEU A 92 2.43 6.94 -8.02
C LEU A 92 3.52 7.60 -7.16
N SER A 93 3.69 7.15 -5.91
CA SER A 93 4.72 7.68 -5.02
C SER A 93 5.17 6.67 -3.98
N VAL A 94 6.39 6.87 -3.50
CA VAL A 94 6.93 6.22 -2.30
C VAL A 94 7.41 7.34 -1.38
N ASP A 95 7.06 7.24 -0.10
CA ASP A 95 7.53 8.17 0.93
C ASP A 95 7.65 7.48 2.29
N ALA A 96 8.33 8.14 3.23
CA ALA A 96 8.42 7.68 4.62
C ALA A 96 7.44 8.47 5.49
N GLU A 97 6.64 7.76 6.27
CA GLU A 97 5.73 8.37 7.25
C GLU A 97 6.53 9.00 8.38
N ARG A 98 6.08 10.15 8.87
CA ARG A 98 6.68 10.85 10.01
C ARG A 98 5.98 10.46 11.30
N LEU A 99 6.72 10.50 12.41
CA LEU A 99 6.12 10.31 13.72
C LEU A 99 5.07 11.39 14.00
N PRO A 100 4.03 11.08 14.78
CA PRO A 100 3.03 12.06 15.17
C PRO A 100 3.65 13.16 16.05
N ARG A 101 2.89 14.23 16.27
CA ARG A 101 3.29 15.30 17.19
C ARG A 101 3.74 14.75 18.55
N PRO A 102 4.81 15.32 19.13
CA PRO A 102 5.58 16.49 18.66
C PRO A 102 6.76 16.17 17.71
N PHE A 103 6.92 14.92 17.27
CA PHE A 103 8.13 14.44 16.59
C PHE A 103 8.01 14.42 15.05
N GLU A 104 7.24 15.33 14.47
CA GLU A 104 6.91 15.36 13.04
C GLU A 104 8.15 15.48 12.13
N THR A 105 9.30 15.92 12.63
CA THR A 105 10.55 15.98 11.86
C THR A 105 11.21 14.60 11.68
N ILE A 106 10.84 13.61 12.49
CA ILE A 106 11.45 12.28 12.52
C ILE A 106 10.67 11.32 11.63
N LYS A 107 11.35 10.70 10.67
CA LYS A 107 10.78 9.62 9.85
C LYS A 107 10.67 8.33 10.68
N SER A 108 9.54 7.66 10.57
CA SER A 108 9.30 6.33 11.13
C SER A 108 9.82 5.23 10.18
N PHE A 109 9.75 3.97 10.61
CA PHE A 109 10.04 2.80 9.77
C PHE A 109 8.79 2.29 9.04
N VAL A 110 7.89 3.21 8.70
CA VAL A 110 6.72 2.94 7.87
C VAL A 110 6.89 3.67 6.54
N ARG A 111 6.91 2.89 5.46
CA ARG A 111 6.95 3.42 4.08
C ARG A 111 5.53 3.43 3.54
N ARG A 112 5.12 4.55 2.95
CA ARG A 112 3.83 4.68 2.27
C ARG A 112 4.07 4.57 0.77
N VAL A 113 3.31 3.70 0.13
CA VAL A 113 3.32 3.51 -1.32
C VAL A 113 1.93 3.84 -1.83
N ARG A 114 1.80 4.89 -2.63
CA ARG A 114 0.54 5.21 -3.31
C ARG A 114 0.50 4.45 -4.62
N ILE A 115 -0.49 3.57 -4.79
CA ILE A 115 -0.64 2.73 -5.98
C ILE A 115 -2.01 2.99 -6.60
N ARG A 116 -2.05 3.19 -7.91
CA ARG A 116 -3.27 3.16 -8.72
C ARG A 116 -3.43 1.75 -9.27
N PHE A 117 -4.32 0.96 -8.69
CA PHE A 117 -4.61 -0.38 -9.20
C PHE A 117 -5.43 -0.33 -10.49
N SER A 118 -5.24 -1.31 -11.38
CA SER A 118 -6.02 -1.39 -12.63
C SER A 118 -7.44 -1.88 -12.38
N SER A 119 -7.63 -2.71 -11.34
CA SER A 119 -8.91 -3.28 -10.92
C SER A 119 -8.95 -3.55 -9.41
N ARG A 120 -10.12 -3.88 -8.87
CA ARG A 120 -10.21 -4.36 -7.47
C ARG A 120 -9.53 -5.72 -7.29
N GLN A 121 -9.48 -6.57 -8.31
CA GLN A 121 -8.83 -7.88 -8.22
C GLN A 121 -7.31 -7.77 -8.09
N ASP A 122 -6.71 -6.68 -8.60
CA ASP A 122 -5.28 -6.42 -8.40
C ASP A 122 -4.95 -6.11 -6.94
N GLU A 123 -5.91 -5.58 -6.17
CA GLU A 123 -5.72 -5.35 -4.73
C GLU A 123 -5.37 -6.65 -4.00
N ASP A 124 -5.85 -7.82 -4.44
CA ASP A 124 -5.59 -9.13 -3.83
C ASP A 124 -4.13 -9.60 -4.03
N LYS A 125 -3.44 -9.09 -5.05
CA LYS A 125 -2.03 -9.40 -5.32
C LYS A 125 -1.08 -8.75 -4.30
N VAL A 126 -1.53 -7.73 -3.57
CA VAL A 126 -0.72 -7.11 -2.52
C VAL A 126 -0.53 -8.13 -1.39
N PRO A 127 0.70 -8.52 -1.05
CA PRO A 127 0.93 -9.48 0.02
C PRO A 127 0.54 -8.90 1.39
N ILE A 128 0.31 -9.77 2.37
CA ILE A 128 0.10 -9.37 3.78
C ILE A 128 1.44 -9.13 4.50
N SER A 129 2.48 -9.84 4.07
CA SER A 129 3.84 -9.70 4.57
C SER A 129 4.82 -10.20 3.52
N LEU A 130 6.03 -9.65 3.51
CA LEU A 130 7.09 -10.03 2.58
C LEU A 130 8.46 -9.91 3.24
N ARG A 131 9.46 -10.61 2.68
CA ARG A 131 10.87 -10.44 3.07
C ARG A 131 11.56 -9.61 2.00
N PHE A 132 12.17 -8.49 2.40
CA PHE A 132 12.75 -7.53 1.46
C PHE A 132 13.88 -6.74 2.12
N GLY A 133 15.01 -6.59 1.43
CA GLY A 133 16.20 -5.93 1.97
C GLY A 133 16.73 -6.56 3.27
N GLY A 134 16.45 -7.84 3.52
CA GLY A 134 16.75 -8.52 4.79
C GLY A 134 15.71 -8.31 5.91
N PHE A 135 14.71 -7.46 5.71
CA PHE A 135 13.68 -7.13 6.69
C PHE A 135 12.42 -7.99 6.54
N ASN A 136 11.76 -8.26 7.67
CA ASN A 136 10.42 -8.84 7.70
C ASN A 136 9.38 -7.71 7.68
N VAL A 137 8.84 -7.45 6.50
CA VAL A 137 7.96 -6.31 6.25
C VAL A 137 6.51 -6.74 6.43
N SER A 138 5.77 -6.02 7.28
CA SER A 138 4.30 -6.17 7.37
C SER A 138 3.64 -5.18 6.42
N VAL A 139 2.65 -5.64 5.66
CA VAL A 139 2.01 -4.84 4.61
C VAL A 139 0.56 -4.60 4.98
N GLN A 140 0.16 -3.33 4.98
CA GLN A 140 -1.22 -2.90 5.24
C GLN A 140 -1.75 -2.17 4.00
N LEU A 141 -2.78 -2.75 3.37
CA LEU A 141 -3.52 -2.11 2.29
C LEU A 141 -4.75 -1.40 2.87
N GLU A 142 -4.95 -0.14 2.50
CA GLU A 142 -6.11 0.65 2.92
C GLU A 142 -7.45 0.03 2.48
N GLY A 143 -8.32 -0.23 3.46
CA GLY A 143 -9.63 -0.84 3.24
C GLY A 143 -9.62 -2.37 3.21
N ARG A 144 -8.44 -3.01 3.25
CA ARG A 144 -8.36 -4.46 3.46
C ARG A 144 -8.67 -4.79 4.93
N GLN A 145 -9.47 -5.83 5.14
CA GLN A 145 -9.76 -6.31 6.50
C GLN A 145 -8.46 -6.66 7.23
N LYS A 146 -8.39 -6.32 8.52
CA LYS A 146 -7.26 -6.71 9.37
C LYS A 146 -7.14 -8.23 9.38
N VAL A 147 -5.92 -8.70 9.21
CA VAL A 147 -5.55 -10.11 9.26
C VAL A 147 -4.71 -10.39 10.48
N CYS A 148 -4.85 -11.59 11.03
CA CYS A 148 -4.09 -12.01 12.18
C CYS A 148 -2.61 -12.17 11.82
N TYR A 149 -1.72 -11.41 12.47
CA TYR A 149 -0.28 -11.54 12.24
C TYR A 149 0.31 -12.90 12.65
N ARG A 150 -0.41 -13.69 13.48
CA ARG A 150 0.00 -15.04 13.86
C ARG A 150 -0.32 -16.05 12.76
N CYS A 151 -1.60 -16.20 12.41
CA CYS A 151 -2.07 -17.25 11.50
C CYS A 151 -2.37 -16.79 10.06
N LYS A 152 -2.23 -15.49 9.78
CA LYS A 152 -2.45 -14.86 8.47
C LYS A 152 -3.89 -14.95 7.95
N GLN A 153 -4.84 -15.38 8.78
CA GLN A 153 -6.27 -15.42 8.45
C GLN A 153 -6.96 -14.09 8.75
N ALA A 154 -7.97 -13.76 7.96
CA ALA A 154 -8.87 -12.63 8.23
C ALA A 154 -9.84 -12.93 9.38
N GLY A 155 -10.54 -11.90 9.87
CA GLY A 155 -11.62 -12.06 10.86
C GLY A 155 -11.22 -11.83 12.32
N HIS A 156 -9.92 -11.80 12.65
CA HIS A 156 -9.46 -11.56 14.02
C HIS A 156 -8.03 -10.97 14.04
N ILE A 157 -7.63 -10.41 15.19
CA ILE A 157 -6.25 -9.93 15.43
C ILE A 157 -5.43 -10.94 16.25
N LYS A 158 -4.11 -10.73 16.34
CA LYS A 158 -3.18 -11.64 17.06
C LYS A 158 -3.64 -11.95 18.50
N GLY A 159 -4.20 -10.96 19.21
CA GLY A 159 -4.67 -11.13 20.59
C GLY A 159 -5.87 -12.07 20.73
N GLU A 160 -6.66 -12.21 19.68
CA GLU A 160 -7.86 -13.07 19.62
C GLU A 160 -7.55 -14.43 18.97
N CYS A 161 -6.31 -14.64 18.53
CA CYS A 161 -5.92 -15.82 17.80
C CYS A 161 -5.76 -17.02 18.74
N THR A 162 -6.64 -18.01 18.61
CA THR A 162 -6.60 -19.28 19.36
C THR A 162 -5.65 -20.31 18.74
N VAL A 163 -5.15 -20.04 17.53
CA VAL A 163 -4.24 -20.94 16.81
C VAL A 163 -2.89 -21.01 17.52
N LEU A 164 -2.43 -22.24 17.79
CA LEU A 164 -1.12 -22.53 18.36
C LEU A 164 -0.02 -22.24 17.33
N LYS A 165 1.03 -21.56 17.78
CA LYS A 165 2.24 -21.30 16.99
C LYS A 165 3.46 -21.64 17.83
N CYS A 166 4.24 -22.61 17.37
CA CYS A 166 5.44 -23.05 18.04
C CYS A 166 6.50 -21.94 18.03
N GLN A 167 7.12 -21.63 19.15
CA GLN A 167 8.22 -20.65 19.26
C GLN A 167 9.57 -21.25 18.88
N ARG A 168 9.69 -22.59 18.80
CA ARG A 168 10.92 -23.25 18.33
C ARG A 168 11.07 -23.21 16.81
N CYS A 169 10.02 -23.58 16.08
CA CYS A 169 10.06 -23.68 14.62
C CYS A 169 9.22 -22.62 13.90
N TYR A 170 8.45 -21.82 14.62
CA TYR A 170 7.55 -20.80 14.07
C TYR A 170 6.44 -21.33 13.16
N GLU A 171 6.24 -22.65 13.11
CA GLU A 171 5.11 -23.27 12.43
C GLU A 171 3.83 -23.20 13.26
N ILE A 172 2.71 -23.27 12.54
CA ILE A 172 1.37 -23.23 13.09
C ILE A 172 0.84 -24.65 13.30
N GLY A 173 -0.06 -24.82 14.28
CA GLY A 173 -0.80 -26.08 14.49
C GLY A 173 -0.25 -26.92 15.65
N HIS A 174 0.83 -26.50 16.28
CA HIS A 174 1.38 -27.13 17.49
C HIS A 174 2.09 -26.11 18.38
N ASP A 175 2.35 -26.50 19.63
CA ASP A 175 3.12 -25.75 20.64
C ASP A 175 4.51 -26.36 20.85
N ASP A 176 5.34 -25.72 21.68
CA ASP A 176 6.73 -26.12 21.88
C ASP A 176 6.95 -27.56 22.38
N PRO A 177 6.16 -28.08 23.34
CA PRO A 177 6.25 -29.47 23.76
C PRO A 177 5.98 -30.47 22.63
N ASN A 178 5.05 -30.15 21.73
CA ASN A 178 4.67 -31.02 20.61
C ASN A 178 5.48 -30.76 19.32
N CYS A 179 6.55 -29.96 19.41
CA CYS A 179 7.40 -29.68 18.26
C CYS A 179 8.35 -30.84 17.96
N GLN A 180 8.18 -31.45 16.78
CA GLN A 180 9.00 -32.55 16.29
C GLN A 180 10.31 -32.08 15.61
N GLN A 181 10.47 -30.77 15.36
CA GLN A 181 11.71 -30.25 14.80
C GLN A 181 12.81 -30.23 15.87
N LYS A 182 14.01 -30.68 15.48
CA LYS A 182 15.20 -30.59 16.33
C LYS A 182 15.51 -29.12 16.61
N ARG A 183 15.90 -28.78 17.84
CA ARG A 183 16.30 -27.41 18.20
C ARG A 183 17.43 -26.96 17.27
N SER A 184 17.20 -25.89 16.52
CA SER A 184 18.26 -25.31 15.67
C SER A 184 19.25 -24.55 16.55
N TYR A 185 20.53 -24.50 16.12
CA TYR A 185 21.59 -23.77 16.83
C TYR A 185 21.26 -22.28 17.01
N ALA A 186 20.49 -21.68 16.08
CA ALA A 186 20.03 -20.29 16.17
C ALA A 186 19.10 -20.03 17.36
N THR A 187 18.38 -21.04 17.85
CA THR A 187 17.51 -20.91 19.04
C THR A 187 18.29 -21.06 20.35
N ALA A 188 19.48 -21.68 20.32
CA ALA A 188 20.34 -21.86 21.49
C ALA A 188 21.16 -20.61 21.84
N VAL A 189 21.36 -19.69 20.89
CA VAL A 189 22.07 -18.42 21.11
C VAL A 189 21.18 -17.28 21.63
N VAL A 190 19.85 -17.43 21.55
CA VAL A 190 18.89 -16.45 22.13
C VAL A 190 18.86 -16.53 23.66
N SER A 191 19.32 -17.64 24.26
CA SER A 191 19.47 -17.76 25.72
C SER A 191 20.69 -17.04 26.29
N THR A 192 21.55 -16.48 25.45
CA THR A 192 22.53 -15.47 25.88
C THR A 192 21.97 -14.11 25.52
N PRO A 193 21.76 -13.19 26.49
CA PRO A 193 21.27 -11.86 26.19
C PRO A 193 22.31 -11.18 25.29
N LEU A 194 22.01 -11.10 24.00
CA LEU A 194 22.64 -10.14 23.12
C LEU A 194 22.26 -8.76 23.66
N ASP A 195 23.27 -7.95 23.98
CA ASP A 195 23.19 -6.52 24.29
C ASP A 195 22.62 -5.71 23.11
N LEU A 196 21.42 -6.06 22.67
CA LEU A 196 20.54 -5.14 21.97
C LEU A 196 19.86 -4.36 23.07
N CYS A 197 20.20 -3.07 23.20
CA CYS A 197 19.51 -2.12 24.06
C CYS A 197 18.03 -2.04 23.66
N TYR A 198 17.24 -3.00 24.14
CA TYR A 198 15.79 -3.01 24.09
C TYR A 198 15.34 -2.27 25.34
N ALA A 199 15.34 -0.94 25.28
CA ALA A 199 14.59 -0.16 26.25
C ALA A 199 13.10 -0.37 25.93
N ALA A 200 12.50 -1.41 26.54
CA ALA A 200 11.05 -1.45 26.67
C ALA A 200 10.63 -0.15 27.38
N PRO A 201 9.68 0.64 26.85
CA PRO A 201 9.18 1.77 27.59
C PRO A 201 8.54 1.22 28.86
N LEU A 202 9.05 1.66 30.01
CA LEU A 202 8.34 1.60 31.27
C LEU A 202 7.07 2.45 31.08
N LEU A 203 5.99 1.82 30.62
CA LEU A 203 4.65 2.32 30.89
C LEU A 203 4.41 2.07 32.37
N ASN A 204 4.82 3.03 33.19
CA ASN A 204 4.37 3.15 34.55
C ASN A 204 3.74 4.53 34.75
N GLN A 205 2.51 4.47 35.27
CA GLN A 205 1.58 5.51 35.70
C GLN A 205 0.66 6.05 34.61
#